data_AF-A0A7J9GGY7-F1
#
_entry.id   AF-A0A7J9GGY7-F1
#
_cell.length_a   1.000
_cell.length_b   1.000
_cell.length_c   1.000
_cell.angle_alpha   90.00
_cell.angle_beta   90.00
_cell.angle_gamma   90.00
#
_symmetry.space_group_name_H-M   'P 1'
#
loop_
_entity.id
_entity.type
_entity.pdbx_description
1 polymer ?
#
loop_
_entity_poly.entity_id
_entity_poly.type
_entity_poly.pdbx_seq_one_letter_code
_entity_poly.pdbx_strand_id
1 'polypeptide(L)'
;MEKLVSSWFSNKTLPQSYIFPPEARPGNHVIPRCNTIPVVDLSKALAHDRIVVVQQILKASQEFGFFQVINHGVSENLVNDTMNVFKEFFELPSEDKAGIYSEDLKRPCRLYTSSPNLIAKRFTYGVTV
;
A
#
# COMPACT_ATOMS: atom_id res chain seq x y z
N MET A 1 -13.04 -0.76 20.61
CA MET A 1 -12.06 -1.85 20.42
C MET A 1 -12.49 -2.79 19.29
N GLU A 2 -13.78 -3.08 19.14
CA GLU A 2 -14.35 -3.89 18.04
C GLU A 2 -13.94 -3.44 16.61
N LYS A 3 -13.72 -2.13 16.38
CA LYS A 3 -13.29 -1.59 15.08
C LYS A 3 -11.89 -2.02 14.61
N LEU A 4 -11.02 -2.44 15.53
CA LEU A 4 -9.61 -2.75 15.25
C LEU A 4 -9.36 -4.21 14.91
N VAL A 5 -10.29 -5.08 15.29
CA VAL A 5 -10.13 -6.53 15.16
C VAL A 5 -11.14 -7.00 14.14
N SER A 6 -10.76 -7.04 12.86
CA SER A 6 -11.46 -7.93 11.94
C SER A 6 -11.06 -9.36 12.32
N SER A 7 -11.76 -9.96 13.29
CA SER A 7 -11.65 -11.39 13.62
C SER A 7 -12.24 -12.28 12.52
N TRP A 8 -12.38 -11.75 11.29
CA TRP A 8 -13.02 -12.44 10.17
C TRP A 8 -12.33 -13.78 9.90
N PHE A 9 -11.01 -13.88 10.07
CA PHE A 9 -10.28 -15.12 9.86
C PHE A 9 -10.72 -16.24 10.82
N SER A 10 -11.27 -15.90 11.99
CA SER A 10 -11.85 -16.84 12.94
C SER A 10 -13.30 -17.23 12.61
N ASN A 11 -13.98 -16.46 11.74
CA ASN A 11 -15.36 -16.69 11.32
C ASN A 11 -15.39 -17.42 9.96
N LYS A 12 -16.27 -18.42 9.82
CA LYS A 12 -16.35 -19.24 8.57
C LYS A 12 -16.86 -18.48 7.34
N THR A 13 -17.39 -17.27 7.51
CA THR A 13 -17.97 -16.46 6.42
C THR A 13 -17.51 -15.01 6.51
N LEU A 14 -17.26 -14.40 5.35
CA LEU A 14 -16.86 -13.00 5.24
C LEU A 14 -18.03 -12.09 5.70
N PRO A 15 -17.82 -11.12 6.61
CA PRO A 15 -18.90 -10.24 7.04
C PRO A 15 -19.47 -9.44 5.87
N GLN A 16 -20.78 -9.21 5.88
CA GLN A 16 -21.49 -8.56 4.77
C GLN A 16 -20.91 -7.17 4.42
N SER A 17 -20.34 -6.45 5.40
CA SER A 17 -19.70 -5.15 5.21
C SER A 17 -18.42 -5.19 4.36
N TYR A 18 -17.81 -6.36 4.18
CA TYR A 18 -16.61 -6.57 3.35
C TYR A 18 -16.96 -7.13 1.97
N ILE A 19 -18.23 -7.47 1.73
CA ILE A 19 -18.70 -7.98 0.44
C ILE A 19 -19.06 -6.79 -0.44
N PHE A 20 -18.32 -6.59 -1.53
CA PHE A 20 -18.68 -5.57 -2.52
C PHE A 20 -20.05 -5.85 -3.13
N PRO A 21 -20.83 -4.81 -3.49
CA PRO A 21 -22.07 -4.99 -4.22
C PRO A 21 -21.79 -5.65 -5.59
N PRO A 22 -22.72 -6.48 -6.13
CA PRO A 22 -22.47 -7.30 -7.32
C PRO A 22 -21.85 -6.55 -8.51
N GLU A 23 -22.29 -5.32 -8.74
CA GLU A 23 -21.85 -4.42 -9.81
C GLU A 23 -20.41 -3.91 -9.66
N ALA A 24 -19.87 -3.89 -8.44
CA ALA A 24 -18.50 -3.46 -8.15
C ALA A 24 -17.53 -4.63 -7.96
N ARG A 25 -18.04 -5.87 -7.95
CA ARG A 25 -17.18 -7.06 -7.85
C ARG A 25 -16.36 -7.18 -9.14
N PRO A 26 -15.07 -7.53 -9.05
CA PRO A 26 -14.33 -7.92 -10.23
C PRO A 26 -15.02 -9.14 -10.85
N GLY A 27 -15.65 -8.95 -12.02
CA GLY A 27 -16.29 -10.02 -12.78
C GLY A 27 -15.26 -10.96 -13.41
N ASN A 28 -15.69 -11.81 -14.34
CA ASN A 28 -14.81 -12.73 -15.09
C ASN A 28 -14.01 -12.02 -16.20
N HIS A 29 -13.65 -10.75 -16.00
CA HIS A 29 -12.88 -10.00 -16.98
C HIS A 29 -11.46 -10.58 -17.07
N VAL A 30 -11.03 -10.88 -18.29
CA VAL A 30 -9.61 -11.17 -18.56
C VAL A 30 -8.85 -9.86 -18.36
N ILE A 31 -8.23 -9.71 -17.18
CA ILE A 31 -7.40 -8.54 -16.90
C ILE A 31 -6.12 -8.67 -17.74
N PRO A 32 -5.83 -7.73 -18.65
CA PRO A 32 -4.59 -7.75 -19.40
C PRO A 32 -3.42 -7.74 -18.44
N ARG A 33 -2.49 -8.69 -18.59
CA ARG A 33 -1.26 -8.68 -17.80
C ARG A 33 -0.41 -7.50 -18.27
N CYS A 34 -0.22 -6.51 -17.40
CA CYS A 34 0.72 -5.43 -17.63
C CYS A 34 2.13 -5.93 -17.28
N ASN A 35 2.86 -6.41 -18.29
CA ASN A 35 4.25 -6.88 -18.13
C ASN A 35 5.28 -5.73 -18.24
N THR A 36 4.81 -4.48 -18.25
CA THR A 36 5.59 -3.30 -18.67
C THR A 36 5.62 -2.19 -17.62
N ILE A 37 5.30 -2.48 -16.35
CA ILE A 37 5.43 -1.48 -15.27
C ILE A 37 6.88 -0.93 -15.32
N PRO A 38 7.06 0.39 -15.50
CA PRO A 38 8.39 0.96 -15.63
C PRO A 38 9.25 0.68 -14.40
N VAL A 39 10.51 0.30 -14.63
CA VAL A 39 11.52 0.13 -13.58
C VAL A 39 12.59 1.21 -13.78
N VAL A 40 12.81 2.04 -12.77
CA VAL A 40 13.76 3.15 -12.80
C VAL A 40 14.98 2.80 -11.94
N ASP A 41 16.16 2.80 -12.56
CA ASP A 41 17.43 2.58 -11.87
C ASP A 41 18.00 3.91 -11.37
N LEU A 42 17.97 4.12 -10.05
CA LEU A 42 18.39 5.38 -9.43
C LEU A 42 19.91 5.52 -9.30
N SER A 43 20.69 4.43 -9.46
CA SER A 43 22.15 4.50 -9.43
C SER A 43 22.71 5.39 -10.55
N LYS A 44 22.02 5.42 -11.70
CA LYS A 44 22.38 6.22 -12.88
C LYS A 44 22.34 7.73 -12.62
N ALA A 45 21.50 8.17 -11.68
CA ALA A 45 21.41 9.58 -11.32
C ALA A 45 22.69 10.08 -10.63
N LEU A 46 23.45 9.19 -9.99
CA LEU A 46 24.70 9.52 -9.31
C LEU A 46 25.90 9.54 -10.29
N ALA A 47 25.78 8.85 -11.43
CA ALA A 47 26.87 8.59 -12.36
C ALA A 47 26.85 9.48 -13.63
N HIS A 48 26.22 10.66 -13.57
CA HIS A 48 26.08 11.71 -14.62
C HIS A 48 24.78 11.70 -15.45
N ASP A 49 23.90 10.70 -15.32
CA ASP A 49 22.66 10.58 -16.11
C ASP A 49 21.41 11.11 -15.40
N ARG A 50 21.57 12.08 -14.48
CA ARG A 50 20.46 12.59 -13.66
C ARG A 50 19.28 13.11 -14.50
N ILE A 51 19.56 13.80 -15.61
CA ILE A 51 18.51 14.32 -16.50
C ILE A 51 17.70 13.17 -17.11
N VAL A 52 18.36 12.09 -17.53
CA VAL A 52 17.71 10.91 -18.12
C VAL A 52 16.82 10.22 -17.10
N VAL A 53 17.30 10.02 -15.86
CA VAL A 53 16.51 9.41 -14.79
C VAL A 53 15.29 10.26 -14.46
N VAL A 54 15.43 11.58 -14.39
CA VAL A 54 14.29 12.49 -14.18
C VAL A 54 13.27 12.37 -15.31
N GLN A 55 13.71 12.31 -16.57
CA GLN A 55 12.81 12.12 -17.71
C GLN A 55 12.08 10.76 -17.66
N GLN A 56 12.75 9.69 -17.23
CA GLN A 56 12.13 8.38 -17.03
C GLN A 56 11.03 8.43 -15.95
N ILE A 57 11.31 9.06 -14.81
CA ILE A 57 10.33 9.24 -13.73
C ILE A 57 9.12 10.04 -14.23
N LEU A 58 9.35 11.17 -14.91
CA LEU A 58 8.27 11.99 -15.46
C LEU A 58 7.41 11.22 -16.45
N LYS A 59 8.04 10.50 -17.39
CA LYS A 59 7.33 9.69 -18.39
C LYS A 59 6.51 8.58 -17.73
N ALA A 60 7.10 7.82 -16.82
CA ALA A 60 6.41 6.75 -16.12
C ALA A 60 5.23 7.28 -15.28
N SER A 61 5.42 8.43 -14.63
CA SER A 61 4.35 9.10 -13.87
C SER A 61 3.20 9.55 -14.77
N GLN A 62 3.48 10.04 -15.97
CA GLN A 62 2.46 10.49 -16.92
C GLN A 62 1.71 9.31 -17.58
N GLU A 63 2.43 8.26 -17.96
CA GLU A 63 1.86 7.12 -18.71
C GLU A 63 1.18 6.09 -17.79
N PHE A 64 1.76 5.80 -16.62
CA PHE A 64 1.29 4.74 -15.72
C PHE A 64 0.74 5.28 -14.39
N GLY A 65 1.17 6.46 -13.94
CA GLY A 65 0.85 6.97 -12.61
C GLY A 65 1.62 6.30 -11.46
N PHE A 66 2.43 5.27 -11.75
CA PHE A 66 3.31 4.59 -10.80
C PHE A 66 4.46 3.88 -11.54
N PHE A 67 5.53 3.54 -10.81
CA PHE A 67 6.71 2.84 -11.31
C PHE A 67 7.44 2.15 -10.16
N GLN A 68 8.32 1.22 -10.49
CA GLN A 68 9.23 0.58 -9.54
C GLN A 68 10.59 1.28 -9.57
N VAL A 69 11.31 1.28 -8.46
CA VAL A 69 12.68 1.78 -8.37
C VAL A 69 13.63 0.69 -7.94
N ILE A 70 14.83 0.66 -8.52
CA ILE A 70 15.93 -0.21 -8.10
C ILE A 70 17.18 0.63 -7.85
N ASN A 71 18.12 0.06 -7.09
CA ASN A 71 19.36 0.74 -6.68
C ASN A 71 19.11 2.12 -6.06
N HIS A 72 18.06 2.23 -5.24
CA HIS A 72 17.64 3.46 -4.56
C HIS A 72 18.56 3.87 -3.39
N GLY A 73 19.57 3.07 -3.06
CA GLY A 73 20.57 3.36 -2.02
C GLY A 73 20.11 3.09 -0.58
N VAL A 74 18.90 2.57 -0.38
CA VAL A 74 18.44 2.07 0.93
C VAL A 74 18.94 0.65 1.09
N SER A 75 19.55 0.33 2.23
CA SER A 75 20.11 -1.00 2.47
C SER A 75 19.02 -2.07 2.56
N GLU A 76 19.31 -3.25 2.03
CA GLU A 76 18.39 -4.40 2.08
C GLU A 76 18.09 -4.81 3.54
N ASN A 77 19.09 -4.74 4.43
CA ASN A 77 18.89 -4.99 5.86
C ASN A 77 17.86 -4.04 6.46
N LEU A 78 17.91 -2.74 6.16
CA LEU A 78 16.94 -1.78 6.70
C LEU A 78 15.52 -2.06 6.19
N VAL A 79 15.36 -2.46 4.93
CA VAL A 79 14.06 -2.86 4.37
C VAL A 79 13.54 -4.10 5.11
N ASN A 80 14.39 -5.11 5.29
CA ASN A 80 14.03 -6.35 5.99
C ASN A 80 13.67 -6.11 7.45
N ASP A 81 14.47 -5.33 8.17
CA ASP A 81 14.21 -4.97 9.57
C ASP A 81 12.91 -4.19 9.71
N THR A 82 12.66 -3.25 8.80
CA THR A 82 11.39 -2.50 8.75
C THR A 82 10.20 -3.44 8.55
N MET A 83 10.30 -4.39 7.62
CA MET A 83 9.25 -5.39 7.38
C MET A 83 9.04 -6.31 8.58
N ASN A 84 10.09 -6.65 9.32
CA ASN A 84 9.99 -7.44 10.55
C ASN A 84 9.28 -6.67 11.66
N VAL A 85 9.64 -5.40 11.88
CA VAL A 85 8.94 -4.51 12.83
C VAL A 85 7.46 -4.37 12.47
N PHE A 86 7.11 -4.26 11.18
CA PHE A 86 5.70 -4.24 10.76
C PHE A 86 4.97 -5.54 11.13
N LYS A 87 5.59 -6.71 10.89
CA LYS A 87 4.99 -8.00 11.27
C LYS A 87 4.76 -8.09 12.77
N GLU A 88 5.80 -7.82 13.55
CA GLU A 88 5.75 -7.82 15.02
C GLU A 88 4.64 -6.89 15.54
N PHE A 89 4.55 -5.67 14.99
CA PHE A 89 3.51 -4.72 15.36
C PHE A 89 2.10 -5.27 15.09
N PHE A 90 1.86 -5.88 13.92
CA PHE A 90 0.54 -6.40 13.58
C PHE A 90 0.18 -7.69 14.33
N GLU A 91 1.17 -8.42 14.83
CA GLU A 91 1.00 -9.58 15.73
C GLU A 91 0.64 -9.20 17.16
N LEU A 92 0.88 -7.95 17.59
CA LEU A 92 0.47 -7.47 18.92
C LEU A 92 -1.05 -7.60 19.15
N PRO A 93 -1.47 -7.80 20.42
CA PRO A 93 -2.87 -7.70 20.82
C PRO A 93 -3.57 -6.41 20.37
N SER A 94 -4.88 -6.46 20.24
CA SER A 94 -5.66 -5.32 19.73
C SER A 94 -5.67 -4.13 20.68
N GLU A 95 -5.56 -4.43 21.96
CA GLU A 95 -5.54 -3.52 23.09
C GLU A 95 -4.31 -2.61 23.00
N ASP A 96 -3.15 -3.20 22.68
CA ASP A 96 -1.88 -2.48 22.53
C ASP A 96 -1.90 -1.57 21.30
N LYS A 97 -2.60 -1.99 20.23
CA LYS A 97 -2.79 -1.19 19.01
C LYS A 97 -3.85 -0.10 19.16
N ALA A 98 -4.73 -0.19 20.16
CA ALA A 98 -5.87 0.71 20.30
C ALA A 98 -5.48 2.16 20.59
N GLY A 99 -4.39 2.36 21.34
CA GLY A 99 -3.90 3.69 21.70
C GLY A 99 -3.48 4.53 20.50
N ILE A 100 -3.03 3.89 19.40
CA ILE A 100 -2.55 4.59 18.20
C ILE A 100 -3.58 4.66 17.09
N TYR A 101 -4.76 4.04 17.24
CA TYR A 101 -5.82 4.14 16.24
C TYR A 101 -6.38 5.57 16.15
N SER A 102 -6.53 6.08 14.93
CA SER A 102 -7.18 7.38 14.71
C SER A 102 -7.68 7.55 13.28
N GLU A 103 -8.89 8.11 13.14
CA GLU A 103 -9.43 8.57 11.86
C GLU A 103 -8.94 10.00 11.51
N ASP A 104 -8.33 10.73 12.45
CA ASP A 104 -7.78 12.08 12.21
C ASP A 104 -6.49 12.01 11.38
N LEU A 105 -6.55 12.55 10.17
CA LEU A 105 -5.43 12.65 9.23
C LEU A 105 -4.26 13.49 9.76
N LYS A 106 -4.50 14.39 10.71
CA LYS A 106 -3.48 15.28 11.28
C LYS A 106 -2.69 14.62 12.41
N ARG A 107 -3.16 13.48 12.94
CA ARG A 107 -2.48 12.78 14.02
C ARG A 107 -1.20 12.12 13.50
N PRO A 108 -0.01 12.46 14.06
CA PRO A 108 1.22 11.77 13.72
C PRO A 108 1.19 10.33 14.24
N CYS A 109 1.82 9.41 13.50
CA CYS A 109 1.92 7.98 13.86
C CYS A 109 0.57 7.37 14.29
N ARG A 110 -0.31 7.14 13.31
CA ARG A 110 -1.65 6.57 13.56
C ARG A 110 -1.87 5.26 12.83
N LEU A 111 -2.52 4.32 13.50
CA LEU A 111 -3.14 3.17 12.85
C LEU A 111 -4.51 3.59 12.34
N TYR A 112 -4.83 3.23 11.10
CA TYR A 112 -6.15 3.39 10.53
C TYR A 112 -6.48 2.15 9.71
N THR A 113 -7.70 1.66 9.86
CA THR A 113 -8.25 0.57 9.07
C THR A 113 -9.27 1.17 8.10
N SER A 114 -9.40 0.58 6.92
CA SER A 114 -10.35 1.07 5.91
C SER A 114 -11.74 1.28 6.50
N SER A 115 -12.27 2.50 6.40
CA SER A 115 -13.62 2.85 6.85
C SER A 115 -14.67 2.00 6.09
N PRO A 116 -15.81 1.65 6.71
CA PRO A 116 -16.95 1.02 6.04
C PRO A 116 -17.46 1.78 4.80
N ASN A 117 -17.07 3.05 4.65
CA ASN A 117 -17.39 3.90 3.50
C ASN A 117 -16.41 3.73 2.31
N LEU A 118 -15.87 2.53 2.10
CA LEU A 118 -15.07 2.18 0.91
C LEU A 118 -15.83 2.43 -0.41
N ILE A 119 -17.16 2.40 -0.37
CA ILE A 119 -18.02 2.69 -1.54
C ILE A 119 -17.99 4.19 -1.91
N ALA A 120 -17.68 5.09 -0.96
CA ALA A 120 -17.73 6.54 -1.18
C ALA A 120 -16.37 7.21 -1.36
N LYS A 121 -15.25 6.53 -1.08
CA LYS A 121 -13.90 7.12 -1.17
C LYS A 121 -13.07 6.45 -2.26
N ARG A 122 -13.00 7.18 -3.38
CA ARG A 122 -12.09 7.00 -4.52
C ARG A 122 -10.68 6.63 -4.00
N PHE A 123 -10.13 5.55 -4.54
CA PHE A 123 -8.80 5.00 -4.20
C PHE A 123 -7.77 6.12 -3.99
N THR A 124 -7.34 6.33 -2.75
CA THR A 124 -6.12 7.07 -2.47
C THR A 124 -4.95 6.13 -2.71
N TYR A 125 -4.17 6.44 -3.74
CA TYR A 125 -2.92 5.77 -4.07
C TYR A 125 -2.03 5.72 -2.82
N GLY A 126 -1.81 4.52 -2.29
CA GLY A 126 -0.80 4.27 -1.27
C GLY A 126 0.53 3.99 -1.95
N VAL A 127 1.58 4.66 -1.51
CA VAL A 127 2.95 4.25 -1.82
C VAL A 127 3.24 3.05 -0.91
N THR A 128 3.41 1.88 -1.50
CA THR A 128 3.97 0.71 -0.83
C THR A 128 5.47 0.72 -1.09
N VAL A 129 6.27 0.67 -0.02
CA VAL A 129 7.72 0.38 -0.13
C VAL A 129 7.88 -1.08 -0.51
#